data_AF-A0A538PRQ2-F1
#
_entry.id   AF-A0A538PRQ2-F1
#
_cell.length_a   1.000
_cell.length_b   1.000
_cell.length_c   1.000
_cell.angle_alpha   90.00
_cell.angle_beta   90.00
_cell.angle_gamma   90.00
#
_symmetry.space_group_name_H-M   'P 1'
#
loop_
_entity.id
_entity.type
_entity.pdbx_description
1 polymer ?
#
loop_
_entity_poly.entity_id
_entity_poly.type
_entity_poly.pdbx_seq_one_letter_code
_entity_poly.pdbx_strand_id
1 'polypeptide(L)'
;MKRWILGVVLLATGCKNAPSEEQCKQLLDHLVDLEFKKAGATASDSAKGELAKQKQAVSEAKSAEFIDACTKKTAKSRIDCALAAVDLEGVAKCDEVK
;
A
#
# COMPACT_ATOMS: atom_id res chain seq x y z
N MET A 1 -45.50 25.97 15.50
CA MET A 1 -44.19 26.49 15.06
C MET A 1 -43.08 25.79 15.85
N LYS A 2 -42.41 24.79 15.28
CA LYS A 2 -41.27 24.10 15.91
C LYS A 2 -40.09 24.17 14.94
N ARG A 3 -39.24 25.19 15.13
CA ARG A 3 -37.98 25.39 14.41
C ARG A 3 -36.97 24.41 15.01
N TRP A 4 -36.74 23.30 14.33
CA TRP A 4 -35.65 22.40 14.69
C TRP A 4 -34.33 22.94 14.12
N ILE A 5 -33.34 22.88 15.00
CA ILE A 5 -32.02 23.47 14.90
C ILE A 5 -31.24 22.79 13.76
N LEU A 6 -30.82 23.58 12.77
CA LEU A 6 -29.74 23.24 11.85
C LEU A 6 -28.43 23.25 12.65
N GLY A 7 -28.18 22.15 13.36
CA GLY A 7 -26.97 21.93 14.15
C GLY A 7 -25.88 21.34 13.27
N VAL A 8 -25.06 22.24 12.74
CA VAL A 8 -23.73 22.10 12.14
C VAL A 8 -23.16 20.67 12.10
N VAL A 9 -23.11 20.15 10.88
CA VAL A 9 -22.30 19.01 10.44
C VAL A 9 -20.82 19.35 10.66
N LEU A 10 -20.20 18.78 11.68
CA LEU A 10 -18.75 18.62 11.77
C LEU A 10 -18.43 17.15 11.43
N LEU A 11 -18.56 16.83 10.15
CA LEU A 11 -18.00 15.61 9.60
C LEU A 11 -16.48 15.75 9.60
N ALA A 12 -15.84 15.23 10.64
CA ALA A 12 -14.45 14.80 10.57
C ALA A 12 -14.36 13.61 9.61
N THR A 13 -14.50 13.85 8.30
CA THR A 13 -14.38 12.85 7.24
C THR A 13 -12.94 12.49 6.89
N GLY A 14 -11.95 13.04 7.60
CA GLY A 14 -10.53 12.89 7.27
C GLY A 14 -9.88 11.54 7.61
N CYS A 15 -10.45 10.70 8.49
CA CYS A 15 -9.73 9.52 9.00
C CYS A 15 -10.44 8.16 8.83
N LYS A 16 -11.71 8.12 8.37
CA LYS A 16 -12.45 6.83 8.30
C LYS A 16 -12.03 5.90 7.16
N ASN A 17 -11.37 6.44 6.14
CA ASN A 17 -10.98 5.71 4.93
C ASN A 17 -9.46 5.64 4.72
N ALA A 18 -8.69 6.09 5.71
CA ALA A 18 -7.24 5.92 5.71
C ALA A 18 -6.90 4.46 6.07
N PRO A 19 -5.94 3.83 5.38
CA PRO A 19 -5.46 2.51 5.73
C PRO A 19 -4.72 2.55 7.07
N SER A 20 -4.74 1.42 7.80
CA SER A 20 -3.93 1.30 9.02
C SER A 20 -2.44 1.12 8.67
N GLU A 21 -1.56 1.43 9.63
CA GLU A 21 -0.12 1.16 9.47
C GLU A 21 0.14 -0.32 9.14
N GLU A 22 -0.61 -1.25 9.72
CA GLU A 22 -0.46 -2.68 9.42
C GLU A 22 -0.82 -3.01 7.98
N GLN A 23 -1.91 -2.44 7.44
CA GLN A 23 -2.25 -2.62 6.03
C GLN A 23 -1.17 -2.03 5.11
N CYS A 24 -0.56 -0.91 5.49
CA CYS A 24 0.56 -0.32 4.76
C CYS A 24 1.84 -1.17 4.82
N LYS A 25 2.14 -1.76 5.98
CA LYS A 25 3.26 -2.72 6.12
C LYS A 25 3.04 -3.95 5.26
N GLN A 26 1.83 -4.51 5.29
CA GLN A 26 1.46 -5.64 4.44
C GLN A 26 1.58 -5.30 2.95
N LEU A 27 1.16 -4.09 2.56
CA LEU A 27 1.30 -3.66 1.17
C LEU A 27 2.77 -3.53 0.77
N LEU A 28 3.62 -2.94 1.61
CA LEU A 28 5.04 -2.84 1.33
C LEU A 28 5.67 -4.22 1.12
N ASP A 29 5.42 -5.16 2.04
CA ASP A 29 5.95 -6.52 1.93
C ASP A 29 5.45 -7.21 0.66
N HIS A 30 4.17 -7.06 0.32
CA HIS A 30 3.57 -7.61 -0.89
C HIS A 30 4.20 -7.03 -2.17
N LEU A 31 4.35 -5.70 -2.26
CA LEU A 31 4.98 -5.05 -3.42
C LEU A 31 6.42 -5.51 -3.59
N VAL A 32 7.16 -5.57 -2.49
CA VAL A 32 8.53 -6.06 -2.48
C VAL A 32 8.55 -7.54 -2.91
N ASP A 33 7.64 -8.40 -2.43
CA ASP A 33 7.56 -9.77 -2.91
C ASP A 33 7.31 -9.88 -4.42
N LEU A 34 6.38 -9.09 -4.95
CA LEU A 34 6.06 -9.07 -6.38
C LEU A 34 7.25 -8.61 -7.24
N GLU A 35 7.98 -7.57 -6.82
CA GLU A 35 9.21 -7.11 -7.47
C GLU A 35 10.28 -8.21 -7.49
N PHE A 36 10.47 -8.90 -6.36
CA PHE A 36 11.46 -9.96 -6.25
C PHE A 36 11.07 -11.22 -7.00
N LYS A 37 9.79 -11.55 -7.06
CA LYS A 37 9.26 -12.64 -7.90
C LYS A 37 9.49 -12.34 -9.38
N LYS A 38 9.26 -11.10 -9.81
CA LYS A 38 9.52 -10.66 -11.19
C LYS A 38 11.01 -10.66 -11.52
N ALA A 39 11.86 -10.11 -10.66
CA ALA A 39 13.31 -10.10 -10.83
C ALA A 39 13.87 -11.53 -10.84
N GLY A 40 13.45 -12.35 -9.88
CA GLY A 40 13.85 -13.74 -9.69
C GLY A 40 13.44 -14.67 -10.84
N ALA A 41 12.36 -14.37 -11.55
CA ALA A 41 11.96 -15.11 -12.76
C ALA A 41 12.99 -15.02 -13.89
N THR A 42 13.79 -13.95 -13.91
CA THR A 42 14.84 -13.72 -14.91
C THR A 42 16.26 -13.91 -14.37
N ALA A 43 16.41 -14.12 -13.06
CA ALA A 43 17.70 -14.20 -12.40
C ALA A 43 18.27 -15.63 -12.41
N SER A 44 19.59 -15.73 -12.57
CA SER A 44 20.34 -16.97 -12.35
C SER A 44 20.30 -17.40 -10.88
N ASP A 45 20.48 -18.69 -10.60
CA ASP A 45 20.35 -19.22 -9.22
C ASP A 45 21.33 -18.58 -8.22
N SER A 46 22.52 -18.17 -8.68
CA SER A 46 23.48 -17.42 -7.86
C SER A 46 22.99 -16.01 -7.48
N ALA A 47 22.19 -15.36 -8.34
CA ALA A 47 21.67 -14.02 -8.09
C ALA A 47 20.45 -14.03 -7.14
N LYS A 48 19.69 -15.12 -7.08
CA LYS A 48 18.52 -15.26 -6.19
C LYS A 48 18.87 -15.12 -4.70
N GLY A 49 20.06 -15.60 -4.30
CA GLY A 49 20.55 -15.48 -2.92
C GLY A 49 20.92 -14.04 -2.52
N GLU A 50 21.46 -13.25 -3.44
CA GLU A 50 21.77 -11.83 -3.20
C GLU A 50 20.53 -10.95 -3.23
N LEU A 51 19.56 -11.28 -4.09
CA LEU A 51 18.25 -10.65 -4.15
C LEU A 51 17.57 -10.67 -2.78
N ALA A 52 17.52 -11.81 -2.08
CA ALA A 52 16.88 -11.87 -0.76
C ALA A 52 17.45 -10.88 0.27
N LYS A 53 18.77 -10.61 0.25
CA LYS A 53 19.40 -9.62 1.13
C LYS A 53 19.04 -8.19 0.72
N GLN A 54 18.98 -7.90 -0.57
CA GLN A 54 18.49 -6.61 -1.06
C GLN A 54 17.02 -6.38 -0.73
N LYS A 55 16.18 -7.44 -0.74
CA LYS A 55 14.76 -7.38 -0.36
C LYS A 55 14.57 -6.76 1.01
N GLN A 56 15.29 -7.28 1.99
CA GLN A 56 15.21 -6.83 3.37
C GLN A 56 15.76 -5.40 3.53
N ALA A 57 16.93 -5.11 2.94
CA ALA A 57 17.53 -3.78 3.03
C ALA A 57 16.65 -2.69 2.41
N VAL A 58 16.01 -2.97 1.27
CA VAL A 58 15.08 -2.03 0.61
C VAL A 58 13.80 -1.85 1.43
N SER A 59 13.23 -2.94 1.95
CA SER A 59 12.04 -2.88 2.79
C SER A 59 12.29 -2.04 4.06
N GLU A 60 13.38 -2.30 4.77
CA GLU A 60 13.76 -1.55 5.98
C GLU A 60 14.04 -0.08 5.67
N ALA A 61 14.78 0.22 4.59
CA ALA A 61 15.12 1.59 4.21
C ALA A 61 13.90 2.42 3.76
N LYS A 62 12.90 1.78 3.14
CA LYS A 62 11.70 2.46 2.60
C LYS A 62 10.49 2.39 3.51
N SER A 63 10.50 1.54 4.53
CA SER A 63 9.39 1.30 5.46
C SER A 63 8.80 2.59 6.03
N ALA A 64 9.61 3.44 6.65
CA ALA A 64 9.11 4.64 7.32
C ALA A 64 8.46 5.64 6.35
N GLU A 65 9.12 5.96 5.24
CA GLU A 65 8.58 6.88 4.22
C GLU A 65 7.34 6.29 3.54
N PHE A 66 7.34 4.98 3.26
CA PHE A 66 6.22 4.30 2.63
C PHE A 66 5.00 4.26 3.55
N ILE A 67 5.16 3.88 4.81
CA ILE A 67 4.05 3.81 5.78
C ILE A 67 3.46 5.20 5.99
N ASP A 68 4.29 6.23 6.12
CA ASP A 68 3.82 7.61 6.28
C ASP A 68 3.03 8.09 5.06
N ALA A 69 3.54 7.85 3.85
CA ALA A 69 2.84 8.20 2.62
C ALA A 69 1.55 7.38 2.43
N CYS A 70 1.60 6.08 2.70
CA CYS A 70 0.47 5.17 2.55
C CYS A 70 -0.70 5.53 3.47
N THR A 71 -0.41 5.76 4.76
CA THR A 71 -1.44 6.13 5.76
C THR A 71 -2.06 7.50 5.50
N LYS A 72 -1.32 8.43 4.88
CA LYS A 72 -1.78 9.82 4.67
C LYS A 72 -2.34 10.10 3.28
N LYS A 73 -1.85 9.42 2.25
CA LYS A 73 -2.09 9.79 0.84
C LYS A 73 -2.79 8.72 0.03
N THR A 74 -2.88 7.50 0.55
CA THR A 74 -3.47 6.38 -0.18
C THR A 74 -4.84 6.04 0.40
N ALA A 75 -5.85 5.92 -0.46
CA ALA A 75 -7.17 5.46 -0.04
C ALA A 75 -7.13 3.98 0.32
N LYS A 76 -7.81 3.56 1.39
CA LYS A 76 -7.89 2.15 1.82
C LYS A 76 -8.34 1.22 0.68
N SER A 77 -9.27 1.65 -0.17
CA SER A 77 -9.72 0.87 -1.33
C SER A 77 -8.60 0.53 -2.33
N ARG A 78 -7.62 1.41 -2.50
CA ARG A 78 -6.44 1.15 -3.33
C ARG A 78 -5.50 0.14 -2.68
N ILE A 79 -5.34 0.22 -1.36
CA ILE A 79 -4.57 -0.77 -0.59
C ILE A 79 -5.20 -2.15 -0.70
N ASP A 80 -6.51 -2.25 -0.48
CA ASP A 80 -7.24 -3.52 -0.55
C ASP A 80 -7.17 -4.13 -1.96
N CYS A 81 -7.27 -3.30 -3.02
CA CYS A 81 -7.05 -3.73 -4.40
C CYS A 81 -5.62 -4.23 -4.63
N ALA A 82 -4.61 -3.47 -4.21
CA ALA A 82 -3.21 -3.81 -4.44
C ALA A 82 -2.78 -5.07 -3.68
N LEU A 83 -3.32 -5.29 -2.47
CA LEU A 83 -3.10 -6.53 -1.71
C LEU A 83 -3.74 -7.76 -2.36
N ALA A 84 -4.81 -7.58 -3.16
CA ALA A 84 -5.44 -8.66 -3.92
C ALA A 84 -4.76 -8.90 -5.29
N ALA A 85 -3.85 -8.02 -5.72
CA ALA A 85 -3.17 -8.16 -7.00
C ALA A 85 -2.12 -9.27 -6.98
N VAL A 86 -2.05 -10.05 -8.06
CA VAL A 86 -1.13 -11.20 -8.20
C VAL A 86 0.22 -10.84 -8.81
N ASP A 87 0.32 -9.65 -9.40
CA ASP A 87 1.50 -9.10 -10.06
C ASP A 87 1.47 -7.56 -10.04
N LEU A 88 2.59 -6.94 -10.44
CA LEU A 88 2.76 -5.49 -10.44
C LEU A 88 1.86 -4.76 -11.45
N GLU A 89 1.44 -5.43 -12.54
CA GLU A 89 0.49 -4.86 -13.49
C GLU A 89 -0.92 -4.76 -12.86
N GLY A 90 -1.30 -5.77 -12.08
CA GLY A 90 -2.53 -5.75 -11.28
C GLY A 90 -2.52 -4.63 -10.24
N VAL A 91 -1.39 -4.41 -9.58
CA VAL A 91 -1.22 -3.27 -8.66
C VAL A 91 -1.38 -1.95 -9.40
N ALA A 92 -0.76 -1.78 -10.57
CA ALA A 92 -0.83 -0.54 -11.33
C ALA A 92 -2.29 -0.18 -11.73
N LYS A 93 -3.11 -1.19 -12.03
CA LYS A 93 -4.54 -1.02 -12.34
C LYS A 93 -5.37 -0.53 -11.13
N CYS A 94 -4.89 -0.74 -9.91
CA CYS A 94 -5.56 -0.23 -8.70
C CYS A 94 -5.47 1.30 -8.57
N ASP A 95 -4.49 1.94 -9.22
CA ASP A 95 -4.37 3.40 -9.27
C ASP A 95 -5.19 4.03 -10.42
N GLU A 96 -5.64 3.24 -11.40
CA GLU A 96 -6.43 3.69 -12.56
C GLU A 96 -7.90 3.94 -12.23
N VAL A 97 -8.39 3.48 -11.08
CA VAL A 97 -9.76 3.73 -10.62
C VAL A 97 -9.87 5.19 -10.16
N LYS A 98 -10.24 6.05 -11.11
CA LYS A 98 -10.77 7.40 -10.89
C LYS A 98 -12.25 7.34 -10.53
#